data_AF-A0A924AJC4-F1
#
_entry.id   AF-A0A924AJC4-F1
#
_cell.length_a   1.000
_cell.length_b   1.000
_cell.length_c   1.000
_cell.angle_alpha   90.00
_cell.angle_beta   90.00
_cell.angle_gamma   90.00
#
_symmetry.space_group_name_H-M   'P 1'
#
loop_
_entity.id
_entity.type
_entity.pdbx_description
1 polymer ?
#
loop_
_entity_poly.entity_id
_entity_poly.type
_entity_poly.pdbx_seq_one_letter_code
_entity_poly.pdbx_strand_id
1 'polypeptide(L)' 'MNKSTLAIILGGGQGSRLAPLTESRSKPAVPIAGKYRLVDIPISNCINSDIKRMFVLTQ' A
#
# COMPACT_ATOMS: atom_id res chain seq x y z
N MET A 1 -11.99 19.19 -0.86
CA MET A 1 -11.36 20.26 -0.05
C MET A 1 -10.12 19.71 0.69
N ASN A 2 -9.05 19.34 -0.02
CA ASN A 2 -7.83 18.83 0.63
C ASN A 2 -6.53 18.97 -0.22
N LYS A 3 -6.35 20.12 -0.90
CA LYS A 3 -5.16 20.33 -1.76
C LYS A 3 -3.83 20.43 -0.97
N SER A 4 -3.87 20.63 0.35
CA SER A 4 -2.70 20.79 1.22
C SER A 4 -2.25 19.50 1.93
N THR A 5 -3.03 18.42 1.89
CA THR A 5 -2.68 17.16 2.58
C THR A 5 -1.70 16.33 1.75
N LEU A 6 -0.79 15.63 2.44
CA LEU A 6 0.16 14.68 1.87
C LEU A 6 0.00 13.33 2.58
N ALA A 7 -0.23 12.26 1.81
CA ALA A 7 -0.26 10.91 2.34
C ALA A 7 1.13 10.26 2.25
N ILE A 8 1.54 9.58 3.32
CA ILE A 8 2.73 8.73 3.35
C ILE A 8 2.29 7.32 3.71
N ILE A 9 2.50 6.36 2.80
CA ILE A 9 2.14 4.95 2.95
C ILE A 9 3.41 4.17 3.28
N LEU A 10 3.49 3.61 4.49
CA LEU A 10 4.65 2.85 4.96
C LEU A 10 4.53 1.37 4.55
N GLY A 11 5.27 0.98 3.53
CA GLY A 11 5.30 -0.36 2.94
C GLY A 11 6.41 -1.29 3.45
N GLY A 12 7.21 -0.89 4.43
CA GLY A 12 8.43 -1.59 4.86
C GLY A 12 8.27 -2.85 5.74
N GLY A 13 7.07 -3.43 5.85
CA GLY A 13 6.88 -4.62 6.67
C GLY A 13 7.37 -5.90 5.95
N GLN A 14 8.37 -6.59 6.49
CA GLN A 14 8.89 -7.86 5.95
C GLN A 14 7.83 -8.96 5.76
N GLY A 15 6.76 -8.94 6.56
CA GLY A 15 5.64 -9.86 6.38
C GLY A 15 5.99 -11.33 6.61
N SER A 16 6.96 -11.64 7.47
CA SER A 16 7.46 -13.01 7.75
C SER A 16 6.38 -14.06 8.04
N ARG A 17 5.27 -13.66 8.67
CA ARG A 17 4.11 -14.53 8.95
C ARG A 17 3.26 -14.88 7.72
N LEU A 18 3.50 -14.23 6.59
CA LEU A 18 2.81 -14.48 5.32
C LEU A 18 3.64 -15.35 4.38
N ALA A 19 4.76 -15.91 4.83
CA ALA A 19 5.46 -16.93 4.05
C ALA A 19 4.49 -18.06 3.60
N PRO A 20 4.57 -18.53 2.35
CA PRO A 20 5.57 -18.21 1.32
C PRO A 20 5.23 -16.97 0.46
N LEU A 21 4.11 -16.31 0.71
CA LEU A 21 3.61 -15.21 -0.14
C LEU A 21 4.53 -13.98 -0.17
N THR A 22 5.42 -13.84 0.79
CA THR A 22 6.39 -12.73 0.91
C THR A 22 7.84 -13.16 0.66
N GLU A 23 8.08 -14.35 0.12
CA GLU A 23 9.45 -14.84 -0.12
C GLU A 23 10.18 -14.06 -1.23
N SER A 24 9.47 -13.75 -2.32
CA SER A 24 10.00 -13.04 -3.50
C SER A 24 9.43 -11.62 -3.66
N ARG A 25 8.63 -11.15 -2.70
CA ARG A 25 7.94 -9.86 -2.78
C ARG A 25 7.71 -9.27 -1.39
N SER A 26 7.67 -7.94 -1.32
CA SER A 26 7.31 -7.24 -0.08
C SER A 26 5.85 -7.47 0.29
N LYS A 27 5.52 -7.37 1.59
CA LYS A 27 4.15 -7.50 2.09
C LYS A 27 3.13 -6.65 1.32
N PRO A 28 3.38 -5.36 1.00
CA PRO A 28 2.41 -4.56 0.24
C PRO A 28 2.12 -5.09 -1.17
N ALA A 29 3.05 -5.85 -1.76
CA ALA A 29 2.91 -6.42 -3.09
C ALA A 29 2.15 -7.76 -3.12
N VAL A 30 1.74 -8.28 -1.95
CA VAL A 30 0.97 -9.53 -1.85
C VAL A 30 -0.39 -9.37 -2.53
N PRO A 31 -0.75 -10.28 -3.47
CA PRO A 31 -2.04 -10.25 -4.14
C PRO A 31 -3.22 -10.49 -3.20
N ILE A 32 -4.32 -9.79 -3.43
CA ILE A 32 -5.62 -9.98 -2.77
C ILE A 32 -6.75 -9.90 -3.79
N ALA A 33 -7.85 -10.62 -3.54
CA ALA A 33 -9.07 -10.53 -4.34
C ALA A 33 -8.85 -10.69 -5.87
N GLY A 34 -7.89 -11.55 -6.26
CA GLY A 34 -7.62 -11.94 -7.66
C GLY A 34 -6.92 -10.90 -8.55
N LYS A 35 -7.09 -9.60 -8.29
CA LYS A 35 -6.57 -8.52 -9.15
C LYS A 35 -5.76 -7.45 -8.43
N TYR A 36 -5.96 -7.30 -7.12
CA TYR A 36 -5.40 -6.20 -6.34
C TYR A 36 -4.21 -6.65 -5.50
N ARG A 37 -3.52 -5.69 -4.91
CA ARG A 37 -2.46 -5.88 -3.92
C ARG A 37 -2.82 -5.19 -2.62
N LEU A 38 -2.20 -5.59 -1.52
CA LEU A 38 -2.43 -4.97 -0.21
C LEU A 38 -2.23 -3.44 -0.21
N VAL A 39 -1.27 -2.93 -0.99
CA VAL A 39 -1.01 -1.48 -1.14
C VAL A 39 -2.17 -0.71 -1.80
N ASP A 40 -3.03 -1.37 -2.57
CA ASP A 40 -4.12 -0.71 -3.30
C ASP A 40 -5.22 -0.21 -2.35
N ILE A 41 -5.36 -0.80 -1.16
CA ILE A 41 -6.34 -0.41 -0.15
C ILE A 41 -6.07 1.03 0.34
N PRO A 42 -4.90 1.37 0.92
CA PRO A 42 -4.63 2.74 1.36
C PRO A 42 -4.59 3.74 0.20
N ILE A 43 -4.14 3.35 -0.99
CA ILE A 43 -4.16 4.21 -2.20
C ILE A 43 -5.61 4.55 -2.57
N SER A 44 -6.49 3.56 -2.65
CA SER A 44 -7.90 3.76 -2.98
C SER A 44 -8.60 4.63 -1.94
N ASN A 45 -8.29 4.44 -0.66
CA ASN A 45 -8.79 5.29 0.42
C ASN A 45 -8.35 6.76 0.24
N CYS A 46 -7.09 6.99 -0.13
CA CYS A 46 -6.59 8.34 -0.42
C CYS A 46 -7.34 8.98 -1.59
N ILE A 47 -7.51 8.24 -2.69
CA ILE A 47 -8.24 8.71 -3.88
C ILE A 47 -9.70 9.04 -3.54
N ASN A 48 -10.40 8.14 -2.84
CA ASN A 48 -11.79 8.34 -2.41
C ASN A 48 -11.95 9.49 -1.40
N SER A 49 -10.86 9.87 -0.73
CA SER A 49 -10.80 11.01 0.21
C SER A 49 -10.27 12.29 -0.45
N ASP A 50 -10.12 12.32 -1.77
CA ASP A 50 -9.60 13.46 -2.53
C ASP A 50 -8.13 13.84 -2.19
N ILE A 51 -7.36 12.88 -1.63
CA ILE A 51 -5.93 13.01 -1.30
C ILE A 51 -5.10 12.48 -2.47
N LYS A 52 -4.62 13.39 -3.33
CA LYS A 52 -3.93 13.01 -4.59
C LYS A 52 -2.40 13.05 -4.52
N ARG A 53 -1.84 13.64 -3.46
CA ARG A 53 -0.39 13.66 -3.22
C ARG A 53 -0.03 12.55 -2.24
N MET A 54 0.69 11.54 -2.73
CA MET A 54 0.97 10.32 -1.99
C MET A 54 2.42 9.88 -2.24
N PHE A 55 3.12 9.46 -1.20
CA PHE A 55 4.40 8.75 -1.30
C PHE A 55 4.28 7.37 -0.66
N VAL A 56 4.80 6.35 -1.34
CA VAL A 56 4.92 5.01 -0.78
C VAL A 56 6.37 4.77 -0.40
N LEU A 57 6.63 4.58 0.89
CA LEU A 57 7.97 4.30 1.41
C LEU A 57 8.15 2.79 1.52
N THR A 58 9.07 2.24 0.75
CA THR A 58 9.45 0.82 0.77
C THR A 58 10.77 0.64 1.51
N GLN A 59 11.03 -0.58 2.00
CA GLN A 59 12.31 -0.99 2.59
C GLN A 59 12.88 -2.16 1.79
#